data_AF-A0A5A7RS28-F1
#
_entry.id   AF-A0A5A7RS28-F1
#
_cell.length_a   1.000
_cell.length_b   1.000
_cell.length_c   1.000
_cell.angle_alpha   90.00
_cell.angle_beta   90.00
_cell.angle_gamma   90.00
#
_symmetry.space_group_name_H-M   'P 1'
#
loop_
_entity.id
_entity.type
_entity.pdbx_description
1 polymer ?
#
loop_
_entity_poly.entity_id
_entity_poly.type
_entity_poly.pdbx_seq_one_letter_code
_entity_poly.pdbx_strand_id
1 'polypeptide(L)'
;MEEITILAKVKFDLRDPDEAYFAQNEIEAILDTETKPIKTIAALFKHYPFSELEEDVIHLITRHLYLGEIQGYMARVDFIDINKLMTRPAFFREIYVIASSTTEREMNKMLSSISDNLYQVFKGGKSNEKEIITIRLIPVQTLFEYVTDVKKLPAVAITPKNYKNWKEYFTEKEYGIEKGLEELFSHIKNNYYRAPHLGLGKKHIGDFIDWASTDLRKPFLHYLHKYKGKGDPRISRALINLLKVDKGETILDPFAGSGAFIADAPTMGINAIGVEILEIGKTISEVKCDLNYDLQRLKDEITNLFSNINYSGQDLYSFNIKGEIEQVKKKLLNLTEENRFFTNILPHLQKVIYLKDKIEQIHDDKIKKFLLLLLSQKIVEFSEKRRSNNFILSFQNYVEDRYLTLYATLKLAEKLNIKLTDGDVKIIKADSTKMDFLKEESIDGILTSPPYFDALDYIGNNKVSIIILGFDDDLNFGSTKEYYTKFQECDLNLPESSLNLINLLKKSKRSMKAQIVENYLKMMKLSFRECYRVLKKEKFYAMVVSKYHTWIINGKEQRIETSKVLADLGISEGFKLARIIQHGLSKADKGKINVEDILLFQK
;
A
#
# COMPACT_ATOMS: atom_id res chain seq x y z
N MET A 1 -39.70 5.90 -5.56
CA MET A 1 -38.38 5.82 -4.90
C MET A 1 -37.56 6.95 -5.47
N GLU A 2 -36.92 7.74 -4.61
CA GLU A 2 -36.21 8.95 -5.02
C GLU A 2 -34.84 8.56 -5.54
N GLU A 3 -34.59 8.88 -6.81
CA GLU A 3 -33.38 8.50 -7.54
C GLU A 3 -32.20 9.35 -7.06
N ILE A 4 -31.22 8.73 -6.37
CA ILE A 4 -30.00 9.41 -5.90
C ILE A 4 -28.98 9.40 -7.04
N THR A 5 -28.46 10.57 -7.41
CA THR A 5 -27.38 10.70 -8.39
C THR A 5 -26.04 10.80 -7.68
N ILE A 6 -25.09 9.95 -8.05
CA ILE A 6 -23.72 9.96 -7.56
C ILE A 6 -22.80 10.46 -8.67
N LEU A 7 -21.92 11.42 -8.35
CA LEU A 7 -20.79 11.82 -9.18
C LEU A 7 -19.49 11.57 -8.40
N ALA A 8 -18.76 10.52 -8.77
CA ALA A 8 -17.46 10.22 -8.19
C ALA A 8 -16.35 10.82 -9.08
N LYS A 9 -15.68 11.86 -8.59
CA LYS A 9 -14.66 12.60 -9.33
C LYS A 9 -13.29 11.98 -9.12
N VAL A 10 -12.65 11.56 -10.21
CA VAL A 10 -11.31 10.94 -10.13
C VAL A 10 -10.27 11.96 -9.66
N LYS A 11 -9.21 11.49 -9.05
CA LYS A 11 -8.08 12.32 -8.64
C LYS A 11 -7.46 13.02 -9.84
N PHE A 12 -7.17 14.31 -9.67
CA PHE A 12 -6.60 15.15 -10.72
C PHE A 12 -5.12 14.88 -11.00
N ASP A 13 -4.45 14.24 -10.05
CA ASP A 13 -3.03 13.92 -10.03
C ASP A 13 -2.74 12.45 -10.34
N LEU A 14 -3.71 11.70 -10.88
CA LEU A 14 -3.47 10.36 -11.42
C LEU A 14 -2.41 10.45 -12.53
N ARG A 15 -1.36 9.63 -12.44
CA ARG A 15 -0.22 9.70 -13.36
C ARG A 15 -0.34 8.74 -14.53
N ASP A 16 -1.05 7.64 -14.31
CA ASP A 16 -1.31 6.65 -15.33
C ASP A 16 -2.76 6.78 -15.80
N PRO A 17 -3.02 7.04 -17.09
CA PRO A 17 -4.37 7.06 -17.63
C PRO A 17 -5.15 5.77 -17.36
N ASP A 18 -4.48 4.62 -17.26
CA ASP A 18 -5.11 3.34 -16.98
C ASP A 18 -5.70 3.28 -15.55
N GLU A 19 -5.19 4.10 -14.60
CA GLU A 19 -5.78 4.25 -13.27
C GLU A 19 -7.19 4.84 -13.35
N ALA A 20 -7.45 5.76 -14.28
CA ALA A 20 -8.78 6.35 -14.45
C ALA A 20 -9.79 5.30 -14.93
N TYR A 21 -9.39 4.39 -15.82
CA TYR A 21 -10.21 3.25 -16.24
C TYR A 21 -10.40 2.23 -15.12
N PHE A 22 -9.34 1.94 -14.38
CA PHE A 22 -9.41 1.00 -13.26
C PHE A 22 -10.37 1.49 -12.16
N ALA A 23 -10.40 2.80 -11.90
CA ALA A 23 -11.30 3.44 -10.93
C ALA A 23 -12.79 3.11 -11.16
N GLN A 24 -13.20 2.79 -12.40
CA GLN A 24 -14.56 2.32 -12.68
C GLN A 24 -14.90 1.06 -11.88
N ASN A 25 -14.00 0.06 -11.91
CA ASN A 25 -14.21 -1.21 -11.20
C ASN A 25 -14.32 -0.99 -9.69
N GLU A 26 -13.55 -0.05 -9.15
CA GLU A 26 -13.62 0.30 -7.73
C GLU A 26 -14.99 0.88 -7.37
N ILE A 27 -15.46 1.90 -8.09
CA ILE A 27 -16.71 2.58 -7.73
C ILE A 27 -17.93 1.69 -7.99
N GLU A 28 -17.91 0.87 -9.03
CA GLU A 28 -18.96 -0.12 -9.30
C GLU A 28 -19.03 -1.16 -8.18
N ALA A 29 -17.88 -1.62 -7.66
CA ALA A 29 -17.86 -2.54 -6.54
C ALA A 29 -18.33 -1.91 -5.21
N ILE A 30 -18.08 -0.62 -5.01
CA ILE A 30 -18.55 0.12 -3.82
C ILE A 30 -20.06 0.36 -3.86
N LEU A 31 -20.59 0.73 -5.04
CA LEU A 31 -22.01 1.05 -5.23
C LEU A 31 -22.88 -0.17 -5.55
N ASP A 32 -22.27 -1.30 -5.90
CA ASP A 32 -22.94 -2.50 -6.43
C ASP A 32 -23.86 -2.19 -7.63
N THR A 33 -23.40 -1.30 -8.51
CA THR A 33 -24.12 -0.87 -9.71
C THR A 33 -23.15 -0.48 -10.81
N GLU A 34 -23.58 -0.53 -12.08
CA GLU A 34 -22.78 -0.03 -13.19
C GLU A 34 -22.69 1.49 -13.18
N THR A 35 -21.54 2.03 -13.63
CA THR A 35 -21.34 3.47 -13.70
C THR A 35 -21.11 3.94 -15.13
N LYS A 36 -21.52 5.19 -15.41
CA LYS A 36 -21.26 5.86 -16.67
C LYS A 36 -19.98 6.71 -16.57
N PRO A 37 -18.98 6.50 -17.44
CA PRO A 37 -17.80 7.36 -17.49
C PRO A 37 -18.18 8.77 -17.98
N ILE A 38 -17.67 9.79 -17.30
CA ILE A 38 -17.89 11.19 -17.62
C ILE A 38 -16.61 11.79 -18.18
N LYS A 39 -16.61 12.07 -19.49
CA LYS A 39 -15.46 12.73 -20.15
C LYS A 39 -15.31 14.19 -19.77
N THR A 40 -16.44 14.88 -19.60
CA THR A 40 -16.45 16.32 -19.33
C THR A 40 -17.54 16.63 -18.31
N ILE A 41 -17.13 16.86 -17.07
CA ILE A 41 -18.05 17.19 -15.96
C ILE A 41 -18.83 18.47 -16.26
N ALA A 42 -18.22 19.45 -16.91
CA ALA A 42 -18.90 20.69 -17.30
C ALA A 42 -20.13 20.48 -18.22
N ALA A 43 -20.17 19.37 -18.97
CA ALA A 43 -21.33 19.05 -19.81
C ALA A 43 -22.54 18.57 -19.00
N LEU A 44 -22.33 18.08 -17.76
CA LEU A 44 -23.40 17.58 -16.91
C LEU A 44 -24.38 18.69 -16.52
N PHE A 45 -23.90 19.92 -16.28
CA PHE A 45 -24.72 21.06 -15.84
C PHE A 45 -25.78 21.50 -16.86
N LYS A 46 -25.81 20.93 -18.07
CA LYS A 46 -26.90 21.13 -19.04
C LYS A 46 -28.14 20.28 -18.74
N HIS A 47 -28.04 19.33 -17.83
CA HIS A 47 -29.04 18.31 -17.60
C HIS A 47 -29.35 18.15 -16.11
N TYR A 48 -30.60 17.82 -15.81
CA TYR A 48 -31.03 17.48 -14.47
C TYR A 48 -30.29 16.23 -13.93
N PRO A 49 -29.90 16.17 -12.64
CA PRO A 49 -30.13 17.19 -11.60
C PRO A 49 -29.07 18.30 -11.55
N PHE A 50 -28.00 18.22 -12.34
CA PHE A 50 -26.87 19.15 -12.29
C PHE A 50 -27.21 20.57 -12.74
N SER A 51 -28.23 20.74 -13.60
CA SER A 51 -28.72 22.06 -14.04
C SER A 51 -29.30 22.93 -12.93
N GLU A 52 -29.65 22.32 -11.80
CA GLU A 52 -30.30 22.99 -10.68
C GLU A 52 -29.32 23.27 -9.52
N LEU A 53 -28.03 22.96 -9.68
CA LEU A 53 -27.03 23.17 -8.65
C LEU A 53 -26.64 24.66 -8.53
N GLU A 54 -26.47 25.12 -7.30
CA GLU A 54 -25.98 26.48 -7.02
C GLU A 54 -24.53 26.70 -7.48
N GLU A 55 -24.16 27.97 -7.69
CA GLU A 55 -22.84 28.38 -8.19
C GLU A 55 -21.68 27.81 -7.37
N ASP A 56 -21.77 27.83 -6.04
CA ASP A 56 -20.71 27.31 -5.16
C ASP A 56 -20.47 25.80 -5.34
N VAL A 57 -21.54 25.04 -5.57
CA VAL A 57 -21.45 23.59 -5.80
C VAL A 57 -20.82 23.33 -7.17
N ILE A 58 -21.25 24.06 -8.20
CA ILE A 58 -20.66 24.00 -9.54
C ILE A 58 -19.17 24.34 -9.49
N HIS A 59 -18.80 25.38 -8.75
CA HIS A 59 -17.40 25.79 -8.55
C HIS A 59 -16.60 24.62 -7.95
N LEU A 60 -17.04 24.04 -6.83
CA LEU A 60 -16.34 22.93 -6.18
C LEU A 60 -16.18 21.72 -7.12
N ILE A 61 -17.24 21.32 -7.81
CA ILE A 61 -17.22 20.19 -8.74
C ILE A 61 -16.17 20.41 -9.85
N THR A 62 -16.10 21.63 -10.39
CA THR A 62 -15.23 21.97 -11.55
C THR A 62 -13.78 22.32 -11.21
N ARG A 63 -13.41 22.47 -9.94
CA ARG A 63 -12.00 22.63 -9.53
C ARG A 63 -11.22 21.33 -9.68
N HIS A 64 -9.92 21.39 -9.97
CA HIS A 64 -9.05 20.20 -9.96
C HIS A 64 -9.66 19.00 -10.73
N LEU A 65 -10.10 19.24 -11.95
CA LEU A 65 -10.53 18.16 -12.83
C LEU A 65 -9.30 17.40 -13.32
N TYR A 66 -9.43 16.08 -13.44
CA TYR A 66 -8.42 15.28 -14.11
C TYR A 66 -8.31 15.70 -15.58
N LEU A 67 -7.08 15.84 -16.07
CA LEU A 67 -6.80 16.30 -17.43
C LEU A 67 -6.78 15.15 -18.47
N GLY A 68 -7.06 13.92 -18.05
CA GLY A 68 -7.23 12.77 -18.95
C GLY A 68 -8.64 12.63 -19.51
N GLU A 69 -8.90 11.52 -20.17
CA GLU A 69 -10.15 11.28 -20.92
C GLU A 69 -11.40 11.18 -20.04
N ILE A 70 -11.26 10.70 -18.81
CA ILE A 70 -12.38 10.44 -17.89
C ILE A 70 -12.20 11.30 -16.63
N GLN A 71 -13.07 12.29 -16.44
CA GLN A 71 -13.05 13.21 -15.29
C GLN A 71 -13.78 12.67 -14.06
N GLY A 72 -14.59 11.64 -14.22
CA GLY A 72 -15.32 10.99 -13.13
C GLY A 72 -16.28 9.92 -13.63
N TYR A 73 -17.01 9.33 -12.70
CA TYR A 73 -18.03 8.32 -12.95
C TYR A 73 -19.35 8.76 -12.33
N MET A 74 -20.45 8.46 -13.02
CA MET A 74 -21.79 8.77 -12.56
C MET A 74 -22.64 7.51 -12.45
N ALA A 75 -23.40 7.38 -11.38
CA ALA A 75 -24.41 6.34 -11.21
C ALA A 75 -25.69 6.92 -10.64
N ARG A 76 -26.78 6.19 -10.83
CA ARG A 76 -28.06 6.44 -10.19
C ARG A 76 -28.44 5.23 -9.38
N VAL A 77 -28.81 5.45 -8.12
CA VAL A 77 -29.02 4.40 -7.12
C VAL A 77 -30.21 4.74 -6.24
N ASP A 78 -30.86 3.70 -5.70
CA ASP A 78 -31.98 3.85 -4.76
C ASP A 78 -31.51 3.97 -3.31
N PHE A 79 -30.35 3.40 -3.00
CA PHE A 79 -29.76 3.35 -1.66
C PHE A 79 -28.25 3.62 -1.74
N ILE A 80 -27.73 4.26 -0.70
CA ILE A 80 -26.29 4.46 -0.54
C ILE A 80 -25.82 4.15 0.88
N ASP A 81 -24.63 3.57 0.96
CA ASP A 81 -23.84 3.53 2.18
C ASP A 81 -22.77 4.64 2.11
N ILE A 82 -23.07 5.78 2.76
CA ILE A 82 -22.13 6.91 2.79
C ILE A 82 -20.81 6.52 3.47
N ASN A 83 -20.85 5.66 4.49
CA ASN A 83 -19.61 5.21 5.16
C ASN A 83 -18.72 4.46 4.18
N LYS A 84 -19.29 3.59 3.32
CA LYS A 84 -18.52 2.95 2.24
C LYS A 84 -17.95 3.98 1.26
N LEU A 85 -18.74 4.94 0.79
CA LEU A 85 -18.26 6.00 -0.12
C LEU A 85 -17.18 6.91 0.50
N MET A 86 -17.13 6.99 1.82
CA MET A 86 -16.11 7.76 2.53
C MET A 86 -14.83 6.96 2.79
N THR A 87 -14.99 5.71 3.21
CA THR A 87 -13.87 4.91 3.74
C THR A 87 -13.27 3.96 2.71
N ARG A 88 -13.99 3.57 1.65
CA ARG A 88 -13.52 2.56 0.68
C ARG A 88 -12.69 3.12 -0.50
N PRO A 89 -13.00 4.29 -1.09
CA PRO A 89 -12.38 4.71 -2.33
C PRO A 89 -10.87 5.02 -2.23
N ALA A 90 -10.13 4.69 -3.29
CA ALA A 90 -8.72 4.97 -3.47
C ALA A 90 -8.46 5.97 -4.61
N PHE A 91 -9.26 5.96 -5.67
CA PHE A 91 -9.01 6.74 -6.90
C PHE A 91 -9.76 8.06 -6.98
N PHE A 92 -10.63 8.36 -6.01
CA PHE A 92 -11.56 9.47 -6.07
C PHE A 92 -11.13 10.61 -5.12
N ARG A 93 -11.08 11.83 -5.65
CA ARG A 93 -10.75 13.03 -4.84
C ARG A 93 -11.94 13.43 -3.98
N GLU A 94 -13.12 13.46 -4.59
CA GLU A 94 -14.39 13.90 -4.03
C GLU A 94 -15.52 13.05 -4.64
N ILE A 95 -16.55 12.78 -3.86
CA ILE A 95 -17.78 12.12 -4.33
C ILE A 95 -18.95 13.02 -3.99
N TYR A 96 -19.82 13.29 -4.96
CA TYR A 96 -21.01 14.12 -4.77
C TYR A 96 -22.24 13.22 -4.79
N VAL A 97 -23.04 13.33 -3.74
CA VAL A 97 -24.37 12.72 -3.63
C VAL A 97 -25.39 13.80 -3.85
N ILE A 98 -26.21 13.66 -4.89
CA ILE A 98 -27.23 14.64 -5.28
C ILE A 98 -28.58 13.94 -5.23
N ALA A 99 -29.49 14.47 -4.42
CA ALA A 99 -30.83 13.92 -4.28
C ALA A 99 -31.88 15.04 -4.29
N SER A 100 -33.05 14.73 -4.85
CA SER A 100 -34.23 15.59 -4.72
C SER A 100 -35.07 15.07 -3.54
N SER A 101 -35.42 15.95 -2.60
CA SER A 101 -36.38 15.64 -1.53
C SER A 101 -35.96 14.59 -0.47
N THR A 102 -34.66 14.45 -0.17
CA THR A 102 -34.24 13.71 1.04
C THR A 102 -34.68 14.47 2.29
N THR A 103 -35.35 13.80 3.22
CA THR A 103 -35.71 14.48 4.48
C THR A 103 -34.43 14.81 5.25
N GLU A 104 -34.37 15.99 5.87
CA GLU A 104 -33.25 16.38 6.72
C GLU A 104 -32.95 15.33 7.81
N ARG A 105 -33.99 14.61 8.25
CA ARG A 105 -33.90 13.48 9.18
C ARG A 105 -33.12 12.28 8.60
N GLU A 106 -33.35 11.91 7.35
CA GLU A 106 -32.63 10.80 6.70
C GLU A 106 -31.16 11.14 6.49
N MET A 107 -30.86 12.34 6.00
CA MET A 107 -29.48 12.79 5.86
C MET A 107 -28.74 12.86 7.19
N ASN A 108 -29.36 13.47 8.22
CA ASN A 108 -28.74 13.56 9.54
C ASN A 108 -28.51 12.17 10.13
N LYS A 109 -29.42 11.22 9.89
CA LYS A 109 -29.21 9.82 10.28
C LYS A 109 -28.00 9.23 9.55
N MET A 110 -27.88 9.42 8.23
CA MET A 110 -26.77 8.91 7.42
C MET A 110 -25.41 9.53 7.78
N LEU A 111 -25.38 10.80 8.19
CA LEU A 111 -24.15 11.54 8.50
C LEU A 111 -23.77 11.52 9.98
N SER A 112 -24.68 11.13 10.88
CA SER A 112 -24.50 11.19 12.34
C SER A 112 -23.25 10.49 12.89
N SER A 113 -22.71 9.49 12.19
CA SER A 113 -21.51 8.73 12.58
C SER A 113 -20.22 9.22 11.90
N ILE A 114 -20.29 10.28 11.10
CA ILE A 114 -19.20 10.74 10.22
C ILE A 114 -18.66 12.06 10.76
N SER A 115 -17.33 12.22 10.79
CA SER A 115 -16.73 13.51 11.14
C SER A 115 -17.18 14.60 10.17
N ASP A 116 -17.50 15.78 10.69
CA ASP A 116 -17.82 16.98 9.90
C ASP A 116 -16.65 17.41 8.99
N ASN A 117 -15.43 16.91 9.22
CA ASN A 117 -14.27 17.13 8.35
C ASN A 117 -14.30 16.33 7.04
N LEU A 118 -15.22 15.38 6.93
CA LEU A 118 -15.31 14.44 5.82
C LEU A 118 -16.40 14.79 4.80
N TYR A 119 -17.27 15.75 5.11
CA TYR A 119 -18.35 16.13 4.21
C TYR A 119 -18.73 17.62 4.30
N GLN A 120 -19.43 18.09 3.27
CA GLN A 120 -20.14 19.38 3.26
C GLN A 120 -21.53 19.18 2.66
N VAL A 121 -22.54 19.81 3.25
CA VAL A 121 -23.92 19.76 2.77
C VAL A 121 -24.29 21.11 2.17
N PHE A 122 -24.82 21.10 0.96
CA PHE A 122 -25.31 22.27 0.25
C PHE A 122 -26.80 22.09 -0.02
N LYS A 123 -27.59 23.09 0.40
CA LYS A 123 -29.02 23.19 0.14
C LYS A 123 -29.24 24.37 -0.79
N GLY A 124 -29.93 24.15 -1.90
CA GLY A 124 -30.13 25.18 -2.93
C GLY A 124 -30.26 24.55 -4.31
N GLY A 125 -31.29 24.99 -5.05
CA GLY A 125 -31.84 24.34 -6.24
C GLY A 125 -33.32 23.99 -6.03
N LYS A 126 -34.22 24.59 -6.82
CA LYS A 126 -35.67 24.32 -6.77
C LYS A 126 -36.11 23.58 -8.03
N SER A 127 -36.56 22.34 -7.87
CA SER A 127 -37.18 21.57 -8.97
C SER A 127 -38.60 21.18 -8.56
N ASN A 128 -39.62 21.65 -9.28
CA ASN A 128 -41.04 21.33 -9.03
C ASN A 128 -41.44 21.41 -7.53
N GLU A 129 -41.09 22.52 -6.87
CA GLU A 129 -41.32 22.76 -5.41
C GLU A 129 -40.51 21.90 -4.42
N LYS A 130 -39.64 21.00 -4.90
CA LYS A 130 -38.72 20.19 -4.07
C LYS A 130 -37.31 20.78 -4.07
N GLU A 131 -36.71 20.87 -2.88
CA GLU A 131 -35.33 21.30 -2.67
C GLU A 131 -34.36 20.19 -3.08
N ILE A 132 -33.30 20.57 -3.79
CA ILE A 132 -32.18 19.68 -4.11
C ILE A 132 -31.12 19.81 -3.02
N ILE A 133 -30.60 18.66 -2.60
CA ILE A 133 -29.53 18.60 -1.63
C ILE A 133 -28.32 17.93 -2.27
N THR A 134 -27.16 18.55 -2.10
CA THR A 134 -25.87 18.02 -2.52
C THR A 134 -24.98 17.79 -1.32
N ILE A 135 -24.48 16.56 -1.16
CA ILE A 135 -23.47 16.21 -0.16
C ILE A 135 -22.15 15.98 -0.88
N ARG A 136 -21.16 16.82 -0.59
CA ARG A 136 -19.77 16.60 -1.01
C ARG A 136 -19.09 15.73 0.04
N LEU A 137 -18.64 14.56 -0.37
CA LEU A 137 -17.91 13.57 0.43
C LEU A 137 -16.42 13.61 0.05
N ILE A 138 -15.53 13.54 1.03
CA ILE A 138 -14.07 13.60 0.82
C ILE A 138 -13.44 12.28 1.28
N PRO A 139 -13.18 11.32 0.37
CA PRO A 139 -12.65 10.02 0.74
C PRO A 139 -11.44 10.10 1.69
N VAL A 140 -11.48 9.27 2.73
CA VAL A 140 -10.48 9.25 3.81
C VAL A 140 -9.06 9.06 3.27
N GLN A 141 -8.90 8.22 2.25
CA GLN A 141 -7.61 7.98 1.60
C GLN A 141 -7.00 9.25 0.99
N THR A 142 -7.83 10.14 0.43
CA THR A 142 -7.39 11.41 -0.15
C THR A 142 -6.76 12.31 0.91
N LEU A 143 -7.31 12.34 2.13
CA LEU A 143 -6.75 13.12 3.23
C LEU A 143 -5.45 12.50 3.76
N PHE A 144 -5.37 11.17 3.88
CA PHE A 144 -4.16 10.48 4.33
C PHE A 144 -2.97 10.69 3.38
N GLU A 145 -3.22 10.83 2.09
CA GLU A 145 -2.20 11.16 1.09
C GLU A 145 -1.56 12.55 1.34
N TYR A 146 -2.34 13.52 1.83
CA TYR A 146 -1.87 14.88 2.12
C TYR A 146 -1.01 15.00 3.39
N VAL A 147 -0.94 13.96 4.22
CA VAL A 147 -0.03 13.92 5.38
C VAL A 147 1.42 14.20 4.99
N THR A 148 1.84 13.67 3.84
CA THR A 148 3.20 13.90 3.33
C THR A 148 3.46 15.35 2.91
N ASP A 149 2.40 16.08 2.53
CA ASP A 149 2.47 17.50 2.18
C ASP A 149 2.45 18.40 3.41
N VAL A 150 1.71 18.04 4.46
CA VAL A 150 1.74 18.74 5.77
C VAL A 150 3.15 18.83 6.34
N LYS A 151 3.93 17.74 6.23
CA LYS A 151 5.33 17.72 6.68
C LYS A 151 6.27 18.68 5.93
N LYS A 152 5.89 19.12 4.73
CA LYS A 152 6.68 20.05 3.91
C LYS A 152 6.46 21.51 4.32
N LEU A 153 5.48 21.78 5.18
CA LEU A 153 5.21 23.13 5.65
C LEU A 153 6.39 23.69 6.46
N PRO A 154 6.69 25.00 6.36
CA PRO A 154 7.83 25.62 7.05
C PRO A 154 7.92 25.31 8.55
N ALA A 155 6.76 25.29 9.24
CA ALA A 155 6.67 24.99 10.67
C ALA A 155 7.15 23.58 11.04
N VAL A 156 7.11 22.64 10.08
CA VAL A 156 7.60 21.27 10.25
C VAL A 156 8.96 21.09 9.61
N ALA A 157 9.24 21.68 8.45
CA ALA A 157 10.47 21.41 7.71
C ALA A 157 11.70 22.18 8.23
N ILE A 158 11.52 23.42 8.73
CA ILE A 158 12.62 24.38 8.95
C ILE A 158 13.06 24.47 10.43
N THR A 159 12.51 23.65 11.31
CA THR A 159 12.88 23.64 12.74
C THR A 159 14.38 23.38 12.95
N PRO A 160 15.15 24.32 13.56
CA PRO A 160 16.59 24.17 13.72
C PRO A 160 16.94 23.14 14.81
N LYS A 161 17.79 22.16 14.48
CA LYS A 161 18.26 21.10 15.41
C LYS A 161 19.24 21.60 16.48
N ASN A 162 20.05 22.62 16.15
CA ASN A 162 21.28 22.94 16.91
C ASN A 162 21.06 23.72 18.22
N TYR A 163 19.82 24.12 18.52
CA TYR A 163 19.51 24.97 19.68
C TYR A 163 18.63 24.28 20.73
N LYS A 164 18.28 22.99 20.54
CA LYS A 164 17.27 22.29 21.35
C LYS A 164 17.69 20.86 21.68
N ASN A 165 17.20 20.35 22.81
CA ASN A 165 17.25 18.90 23.05
C ASN A 165 16.24 18.17 22.15
N TRP A 166 16.39 16.85 21.98
CA TRP A 166 15.54 16.06 21.08
C TRP A 166 14.05 16.10 21.47
N LYS A 167 13.72 16.19 22.76
CA LYS A 167 12.34 16.23 23.25
C LYS A 167 11.62 17.51 22.78
N GLU A 168 12.24 18.66 22.99
CA GLU A 168 11.74 19.96 22.54
C GLU A 168 11.66 20.02 21.01
N TYR A 169 12.66 19.45 20.33
CA TYR A 169 12.70 19.38 18.88
C TYR A 169 11.48 18.64 18.30
N PHE A 170 11.19 17.43 18.78
CA PHE A 170 10.03 16.66 18.31
C PHE A 170 8.71 17.34 18.68
N THR A 171 8.61 17.92 19.88
CA THR A 171 7.40 18.64 20.32
C THR A 171 7.05 19.81 19.39
N GLU A 172 8.04 20.56 18.91
CA GLU A 172 7.80 21.65 17.96
C GLU A 172 7.39 21.15 16.57
N LYS A 173 7.99 20.05 16.09
CA LYS A 173 7.59 19.41 14.83
C LYS A 173 6.15 18.92 14.89
N GLU A 174 5.75 18.31 16.00
CA GLU A 174 4.39 17.84 16.28
C GLU A 174 3.39 19.01 16.25
N TYR A 175 3.72 20.10 16.93
CA TYR A 175 2.92 21.33 16.88
C TYR A 175 2.78 21.87 15.45
N GLY A 176 3.87 21.87 14.67
CA GLY A 176 3.83 22.26 13.26
C GLY A 176 2.92 21.37 12.42
N ILE A 177 2.92 20.05 12.67
CA ILE A 177 2.04 19.09 12.01
C ILE A 177 0.58 19.38 12.35
N GLU A 178 0.24 19.53 13.62
CA GLU A 178 -1.13 19.80 14.04
C GLU A 178 -1.68 21.08 13.43
N LYS A 179 -0.88 22.15 13.42
CA LYS A 179 -1.24 23.39 12.73
C LYS A 179 -1.47 23.17 11.24
N GLY A 180 -0.63 22.37 10.59
CA GLY A 180 -0.78 22.02 9.18
C GLY A 180 -2.02 21.18 8.88
N LEU A 181 -2.43 20.30 9.80
CA LEU A 181 -3.69 19.55 9.71
C LEU A 181 -4.91 20.47 9.85
N GLU A 182 -4.88 21.45 10.76
CA GLU A 182 -5.95 22.45 10.86
C GLU A 182 -6.04 23.31 9.58
N GLU A 183 -4.88 23.72 9.04
CA GLU A 183 -4.83 24.43 7.77
C GLU A 183 -5.39 23.58 6.63
N LEU A 184 -5.13 22.26 6.62
CA LEU A 184 -5.66 21.32 5.62
C LEU A 184 -7.19 21.30 5.63
N PHE A 185 -7.80 21.12 6.80
CA PHE A 185 -9.27 21.11 6.92
C PHE A 185 -9.88 22.46 6.54
N SER A 186 -9.26 23.55 7.00
CA SER A 186 -9.68 24.90 6.66
C SER A 186 -9.61 25.15 5.14
N HIS A 187 -8.55 24.71 4.47
CA HIS A 187 -8.38 24.81 3.02
C HIS A 187 -9.45 24.04 2.26
N ILE A 188 -9.70 22.78 2.64
CA ILE A 188 -10.66 21.92 1.94
C ILE A 188 -12.10 22.41 2.10
N LYS A 189 -12.45 22.94 3.28
CA LYS A 189 -13.80 23.42 3.60
C LYS A 189 -14.09 24.83 3.09
N ASN A 190 -13.19 25.78 3.34
CA ASN A 190 -13.51 27.22 3.23
C ASN A 190 -12.46 28.03 2.46
N ASN A 191 -11.17 27.65 2.51
CA ASN A 191 -10.06 28.48 2.04
C ASN A 191 -9.51 28.10 0.66
N TYR A 192 -10.28 27.34 -0.13
CA TYR A 192 -9.88 26.91 -1.47
C TYR A 192 -9.83 28.05 -2.51
N TYR A 193 -10.34 29.25 -2.23
CA TYR A 193 -10.25 30.40 -3.15
C TYR A 193 -8.85 31.00 -3.28
N ARG A 194 -7.93 30.67 -2.36
CA ARG A 194 -6.55 31.13 -2.41
C ARG A 194 -5.83 30.51 -3.62
N ALA A 195 -5.24 31.33 -4.48
CA ALA A 195 -4.37 30.85 -5.54
C ALA A 195 -3.10 30.18 -4.96
N PRO A 196 -2.76 28.94 -5.40
CA PRO A 196 -1.58 28.24 -4.89
C PRO A 196 -0.29 28.88 -5.40
N HIS A 197 0.74 28.95 -4.55
CA HIS A 197 2.07 29.33 -4.96
C HIS A 197 2.78 28.15 -5.65
N LEU A 198 3.07 28.29 -6.94
CA LEU A 198 3.66 27.22 -7.76
C LEU A 198 5.19 27.15 -7.72
N GLY A 199 5.84 28.14 -7.10
CA GLY A 199 7.30 28.25 -7.02
C GLY A 199 7.92 27.59 -5.78
N LEU A 200 9.18 27.95 -5.52
CA LEU A 200 9.88 27.61 -4.29
C LEU A 200 9.35 28.43 -3.11
N GLY A 201 9.52 27.93 -1.89
CA GLY A 201 9.10 28.66 -0.69
C GLY A 201 7.59 28.59 -0.44
N LYS A 202 6.96 27.45 -0.75
CA LYS A 202 5.57 27.14 -0.40
C LYS A 202 5.37 27.26 1.12
N LYS A 203 4.30 27.96 1.52
CA LYS A 203 4.04 28.29 2.93
C LYS A 203 2.73 27.71 3.44
N HIS A 204 1.79 27.47 2.54
CA HIS A 204 0.44 27.05 2.86
C HIS A 204 0.17 25.66 2.31
N ILE A 205 -0.69 24.91 2.99
CA ILE A 205 -1.02 23.55 2.55
C ILE A 205 -1.63 23.53 1.14
N GLY A 206 -2.42 24.56 0.80
CA GLY A 206 -2.99 24.76 -0.54
C GLY A 206 -1.93 24.84 -1.64
N ASP A 207 -0.73 25.36 -1.35
CA ASP A 207 0.38 25.41 -2.31
C ASP A 207 0.86 24.01 -2.73
N PHE A 208 0.57 22.99 -1.91
CA PHE A 208 0.90 21.59 -2.16
C PHE A 208 -0.29 20.78 -2.68
N ILE A 209 -1.47 20.93 -2.08
CA ILE A 209 -2.60 20.03 -2.39
C ILE A 209 -3.37 20.43 -3.65
N ASP A 210 -3.32 21.71 -4.04
CA ASP A 210 -3.93 22.21 -5.28
C ASP A 210 -2.97 22.16 -6.48
N TRP A 211 -1.74 21.69 -6.27
CA TRP A 211 -0.73 21.55 -7.31
C TRP A 211 -0.31 20.09 -7.54
N ALA A 212 -0.35 19.65 -8.80
CA ALA A 212 -0.11 18.26 -9.18
C ALA A 212 1.37 17.80 -9.08
N SER A 213 2.35 18.70 -8.91
CA SER A 213 3.77 18.30 -8.93
C SER A 213 4.33 17.81 -7.60
N THR A 214 3.50 17.31 -6.69
CA THR A 214 4.00 16.67 -5.47
C THR A 214 4.57 15.29 -5.80
N ASP A 215 5.67 14.91 -5.13
CA ASP A 215 6.12 13.52 -5.03
C ASP A 215 4.91 12.61 -4.78
N LEU A 216 4.91 11.38 -5.34
CA LEU A 216 3.87 10.37 -5.12
C LEU A 216 3.37 10.48 -3.68
N ARG A 217 2.12 10.93 -3.48
CA ARG A 217 1.53 11.02 -2.15
C ARG A 217 1.44 9.59 -1.62
N LYS A 218 2.10 9.36 -0.50
CA LYS A 218 2.31 8.01 0.06
C LYS A 218 1.63 7.96 1.40
N PRO A 219 0.43 7.38 1.48
CA PRO A 219 -0.29 7.31 2.74
C PRO A 219 0.42 6.30 3.66
N PHE A 220 0.27 6.53 4.97
CA PHE A 220 0.71 5.60 6.02
C PHE A 220 2.20 5.21 5.96
N LEU A 221 2.47 3.92 6.14
CA LEU A 221 3.79 3.31 6.29
C LEU A 221 4.18 2.42 5.09
N HIS A 222 3.54 2.59 3.93
CA HIS A 222 3.76 1.76 2.74
C HIS A 222 5.22 1.71 2.23
N TYR A 223 6.04 2.69 2.62
CA TYR A 223 7.44 2.87 2.17
C TYR A 223 8.46 2.86 3.32
N LEU A 224 8.21 2.06 4.35
CA LEU A 224 9.15 1.82 5.47
C LEU A 224 10.42 1.06 5.08
N HIS A 225 10.30 0.14 4.14
CA HIS A 225 11.41 -0.72 3.75
C HIS A 225 11.36 -1.04 2.26
N LYS A 226 12.52 -1.16 1.63
CA LYS A 226 12.67 -1.61 0.27
C LYS A 226 12.42 -3.12 0.25
N TYR A 227 11.39 -3.53 -0.48
CA TYR A 227 11.09 -4.94 -0.71
C TYR A 227 10.71 -5.07 -2.19
N LYS A 228 11.30 -6.04 -2.89
CA LYS A 228 11.05 -6.26 -4.33
C LYS A 228 9.67 -6.87 -4.51
N GLY A 229 8.98 -6.50 -5.59
CA GLY A 229 7.65 -7.04 -5.90
C GLY A 229 6.53 -6.59 -4.96
N LYS A 230 6.64 -5.39 -4.36
CA LYS A 230 5.54 -4.81 -3.57
C LYS A 230 4.42 -4.31 -4.49
N GLY A 231 3.16 -4.52 -4.09
CA GLY A 231 2.01 -3.94 -4.77
C GLY A 231 1.91 -2.42 -4.61
N ASP A 232 1.24 -1.76 -5.55
CA ASP A 232 0.89 -0.34 -5.41
C ASP A 232 -0.20 -0.18 -4.33
N PRO A 233 -0.04 0.74 -3.36
CA PRO A 233 -1.01 0.93 -2.28
C PRO A 233 -2.41 1.32 -2.73
N ARG A 234 -2.54 2.16 -3.78
CA ARG A 234 -3.85 2.62 -4.26
C ARG A 234 -4.58 1.49 -4.96
N ILE A 235 -3.88 0.74 -5.81
CA ILE A 235 -4.43 -0.47 -6.45
C ILE A 235 -4.82 -1.51 -5.39
N SER A 236 -3.98 -1.73 -4.38
CA SER A 236 -4.25 -2.67 -3.28
C SER A 236 -5.57 -2.35 -2.57
N ARG A 237 -5.78 -1.09 -2.17
CA ARG A 237 -7.02 -0.64 -1.53
C ARG A 237 -8.24 -0.86 -2.42
N ALA A 238 -8.15 -0.48 -3.69
CA ALA A 238 -9.24 -0.63 -4.63
C ALA A 238 -9.59 -2.11 -4.91
N LEU A 239 -8.59 -3.00 -4.91
CA LEU A 239 -8.80 -4.43 -5.09
C LEU A 239 -9.54 -5.08 -3.90
N ILE A 240 -9.38 -4.57 -2.68
CA ILE A 240 -10.19 -5.02 -1.52
C ILE A 240 -11.69 -4.83 -1.81
N ASN A 241 -12.07 -3.74 -2.49
CA ASN A 241 -13.47 -3.49 -2.85
C ASN A 241 -14.02 -4.55 -3.81
N LEU A 242 -13.20 -5.08 -4.72
CA LEU A 242 -13.60 -6.15 -5.64
C LEU A 242 -13.87 -7.48 -4.94
N LEU A 243 -13.38 -7.68 -3.71
CA LEU A 243 -13.65 -8.88 -2.94
C LEU A 243 -15.07 -8.92 -2.37
N LYS A 244 -15.81 -7.80 -2.43
CA LYS A 244 -17.14 -7.63 -1.82
C LYS A 244 -17.18 -8.05 -0.34
N VAL A 245 -16.16 -7.60 0.40
CA VAL A 245 -16.04 -7.85 1.84
C VAL A 245 -16.57 -6.69 2.68
N ASP A 246 -17.23 -7.00 3.79
CA ASP A 246 -17.82 -6.06 4.73
C ASP A 246 -16.97 -5.82 5.97
N LYS A 247 -17.34 -4.82 6.78
CA LYS A 247 -16.65 -4.52 8.03
C LYS A 247 -16.71 -5.73 8.98
N GLY A 248 -15.58 -6.07 9.58
CA GLY A 248 -15.42 -7.23 10.47
C GLY A 248 -15.14 -8.55 9.76
N GLU A 249 -15.28 -8.61 8.43
CA GLU A 249 -14.89 -9.78 7.63
C GLU A 249 -13.36 -9.88 7.49
N THR A 250 -12.86 -11.06 7.11
CA THR A 250 -11.42 -11.35 7.06
C THR A 250 -10.93 -11.64 5.65
N ILE A 251 -9.91 -10.91 5.19
CA ILE A 251 -9.21 -11.19 3.94
C ILE A 251 -7.88 -11.93 4.19
N LEU A 252 -7.41 -12.67 3.19
CA LEU A 252 -6.14 -13.39 3.22
C LEU A 252 -5.24 -12.95 2.07
N ASP A 253 -3.96 -12.72 2.37
CA ASP A 253 -2.87 -12.68 1.40
C ASP A 253 -1.94 -13.89 1.63
N PRO A 254 -2.03 -14.96 0.81
CA PRO A 254 -1.16 -16.13 0.94
C PRO A 254 0.32 -15.87 0.59
N PHE A 255 0.66 -14.70 0.03
CA PHE A 255 2.02 -14.33 -0.34
C PHE A 255 2.30 -12.90 0.09
N ALA A 256 2.14 -12.63 1.39
CA ALA A 256 2.06 -11.29 1.95
C ALA A 256 3.28 -10.42 1.62
N GLY A 257 4.49 -10.98 1.55
CA GLY A 257 5.71 -10.27 1.20
C GLY A 257 5.99 -9.14 2.17
N SER A 258 5.64 -7.91 1.77
CA SER A 258 5.76 -6.70 2.61
C SER A 258 4.42 -6.19 3.16
N GLY A 259 3.33 -6.93 2.99
CA GLY A 259 1.99 -6.62 3.47
C GLY A 259 1.25 -5.56 2.67
N ALA A 260 1.70 -5.25 1.44
CA ALA A 260 1.18 -4.13 0.66
C ALA A 260 -0.33 -4.25 0.36
N PHE A 261 -0.80 -5.46 0.02
CA PHE A 261 -2.19 -5.73 -0.34
C PHE A 261 -3.16 -5.64 0.84
N ILE A 262 -2.69 -5.86 2.06
CA ILE A 262 -3.53 -5.96 3.26
C ILE A 262 -3.36 -4.79 4.25
N ALA A 263 -2.33 -3.95 4.08
CA ALA A 263 -2.02 -2.86 5.01
C ALA A 263 -3.15 -1.83 5.17
N ASP A 264 -3.98 -1.65 4.14
CA ASP A 264 -5.09 -0.68 4.16
C ASP A 264 -6.39 -1.29 4.74
N ALA A 265 -6.49 -2.61 4.87
CA ALA A 265 -7.70 -3.31 5.31
C ALA A 265 -8.21 -2.83 6.69
N PRO A 266 -7.37 -2.60 7.72
CA PRO A 266 -7.81 -2.08 9.02
C PRO A 266 -8.52 -0.73 8.93
N THR A 267 -8.07 0.13 8.02
CA THR A 267 -8.66 1.47 7.81
C THR A 267 -10.06 1.41 7.18
N MET A 268 -10.42 0.25 6.61
CA MET A 268 -11.74 -0.08 6.06
C MET A 268 -12.57 -0.91 7.05
N GLY A 269 -12.03 -1.17 8.25
CA GLY A 269 -12.60 -2.05 9.27
C GLY A 269 -12.59 -3.52 8.90
N ILE A 270 -11.67 -3.95 8.03
CA ILE A 270 -11.55 -5.32 7.55
C ILE A 270 -10.36 -5.98 8.24
N ASN A 271 -10.54 -7.21 8.72
CA ASN A 271 -9.48 -8.02 9.29
C ASN A 271 -8.61 -8.59 8.16
N ALA A 272 -7.32 -8.78 8.39
CA ALA A 272 -6.44 -9.38 7.40
C ALA A 272 -5.48 -10.41 7.99
N ILE A 273 -5.26 -11.48 7.24
CA ILE A 273 -4.23 -12.48 7.51
C ILE A 273 -3.23 -12.45 6.36
N GLY A 274 -1.95 -12.30 6.68
CA GLY A 274 -0.86 -12.45 5.72
C GLY A 274 -0.04 -13.70 6.00
N VAL A 275 0.22 -14.52 4.99
CA VAL A 275 1.17 -15.64 5.07
C VAL A 275 2.45 -15.24 4.37
N GLU A 276 3.57 -15.34 5.07
CA GLU A 276 4.88 -15.00 4.54
C GLU A 276 5.91 -16.04 5.02
N ILE A 277 6.81 -16.46 4.14
CA ILE A 277 7.76 -17.52 4.48
C ILE A 277 9.06 -16.97 5.09
N LEU A 278 9.44 -15.73 4.73
CA LEU A 278 10.65 -15.05 5.18
C LEU A 278 10.39 -14.20 6.43
N GLU A 279 11.25 -14.29 7.44
CA GLU A 279 11.18 -13.46 8.65
C GLU A 279 11.30 -11.96 8.33
N ILE A 280 12.16 -11.60 7.37
CA ILE A 280 12.31 -10.19 6.96
C ILE A 280 11.00 -9.65 6.34
N GLY A 281 10.33 -10.45 5.50
CA GLY A 281 9.05 -10.09 4.88
C GLY A 281 7.96 -9.95 5.94
N LYS A 282 7.88 -10.92 6.85
CA LYS A 282 6.95 -10.89 7.98
C LYS A 282 7.16 -9.64 8.84
N THR A 283 8.41 -9.35 9.23
CA THR A 283 8.74 -8.18 10.05
C THR A 283 8.33 -6.88 9.37
N ILE A 284 8.60 -6.74 8.06
CA ILE A 284 8.16 -5.57 7.28
C ILE A 284 6.63 -5.46 7.31
N SER A 285 5.94 -6.57 7.07
CA SER A 285 4.47 -6.63 7.00
C SER A 285 3.82 -6.29 8.34
N GLU A 286 4.32 -6.85 9.44
CA GLU A 286 3.81 -6.59 10.79
C GLU A 286 3.91 -5.10 11.14
N VAL A 287 5.06 -4.48 10.90
CA VAL A 287 5.24 -3.05 11.21
C VAL A 287 4.45 -2.15 10.27
N LYS A 288 4.32 -2.51 8.98
CA LYS A 288 3.55 -1.72 8.00
C LYS A 288 2.06 -1.75 8.28
N CYS A 289 1.53 -2.91 8.62
CA CYS A 289 0.09 -3.13 8.78
C CYS A 289 -0.42 -2.76 10.17
N ASP A 290 0.47 -2.59 11.14
CA ASP A 290 0.11 -2.17 12.50
C ASP A 290 0.42 -0.70 12.72
N LEU A 291 -0.63 0.13 12.82
CA LEU A 291 -0.52 1.57 13.11
C LEU A 291 -0.77 1.90 14.60
N ASN A 292 -1.05 0.92 15.45
CA ASN A 292 -1.49 1.13 16.84
C ASN A 292 -0.36 1.51 17.80
N TYR A 293 0.32 2.64 17.58
CA TYR A 293 1.42 3.09 18.44
C TYR A 293 0.95 4.09 19.50
N ASP A 294 1.43 3.92 20.73
CA ASP A 294 1.45 5.00 21.70
C ASP A 294 2.48 6.04 21.25
N LEU A 295 1.99 7.18 20.76
CA LEU A 295 2.82 8.26 20.24
C LEU A 295 3.76 8.85 21.29
N GLN A 296 3.29 8.97 22.54
CA GLN A 296 4.09 9.56 23.60
C GLN A 296 5.23 8.62 23.99
N ARG A 297 4.93 7.34 24.17
CA ARG A 297 5.96 6.33 24.46
C ARG A 297 6.96 6.19 23.31
N LEU A 298 6.49 6.17 22.06
CA LEU A 298 7.35 6.14 20.87
C LEU A 298 8.29 7.36 20.81
N LYS A 299 7.77 8.56 21.09
CA LYS A 299 8.57 9.78 21.16
C LYS A 299 9.65 9.69 22.23
N ASP A 300 9.29 9.23 23.42
CA ASP A 300 10.20 9.16 24.55
C ASP A 300 11.34 8.17 24.27
N GLU A 301 11.04 7.00 23.70
CA GLU A 301 12.06 6.01 23.29
C GLU A 301 12.97 6.54 22.17
N ILE A 302 12.41 7.17 21.13
CA ILE A 302 13.21 7.80 20.06
C ILE A 302 14.10 8.90 20.63
N THR A 303 13.56 9.74 21.50
CA THR A 303 14.31 10.84 22.15
C THR A 303 15.45 10.30 23.00
N ASN A 304 15.20 9.24 23.78
CA ASN A 304 16.19 8.59 24.61
C ASN A 304 17.29 7.95 23.75
N LEU A 305 16.91 7.21 22.70
CA LEU A 305 17.83 6.61 21.75
C LEU A 305 18.74 7.69 21.12
N PHE A 306 18.15 8.78 20.61
CA PHE A 306 18.90 9.82 19.92
C PHE A 306 19.82 10.61 20.85
N SER A 307 19.43 10.81 22.11
CA SER A 307 20.26 11.51 23.11
C SER A 307 21.47 10.67 23.54
N ASN A 308 21.35 9.35 23.50
CA ASN A 308 22.39 8.41 23.91
C ASN A 308 23.29 7.92 22.76
N ILE A 309 23.06 8.40 21.54
CA ILE A 309 23.88 8.08 20.37
C ILE A 309 24.72 9.30 19.98
N ASN A 310 26.05 9.15 20.03
CA ASN A 310 26.96 10.22 19.66
C ASN A 310 27.50 10.04 18.22
N TYR A 311 27.23 11.03 17.37
CA TYR A 311 27.71 11.08 15.99
C TYR A 311 29.23 11.18 15.84
N SER A 312 29.91 11.74 16.85
CA SER A 312 31.37 11.92 16.86
C SER A 312 32.14 10.62 17.08
N GLY A 313 31.44 9.56 17.51
CA GLY A 313 32.01 8.23 17.66
C GLY A 313 32.89 8.04 18.90
N GLN A 314 32.93 8.99 19.83
CA GLN A 314 33.69 8.84 21.08
C GLN A 314 33.20 7.65 21.91
N ASP A 315 31.89 7.43 21.97
CA ASP A 315 31.29 6.28 22.67
C ASP A 315 31.46 4.94 21.93
N LEU A 316 31.86 4.96 20.65
CA LEU A 316 32.13 3.73 19.89
C LEU A 316 33.41 3.02 20.35
N TYR A 317 34.31 3.73 21.03
CA TYR A 317 35.58 3.19 21.52
C TYR A 317 35.47 2.54 22.91
N SER A 318 34.48 2.94 23.71
CA SER A 318 34.17 2.35 25.03
C SER A 318 33.21 1.14 24.93
N PHE A 319 32.62 0.91 23.76
CA PHE A 319 31.63 -0.12 23.52
C PHE A 319 32.25 -1.49 23.22
N ASN A 320 32.01 -2.49 24.07
CA ASN A 320 32.59 -3.83 23.94
C ASN A 320 31.75 -4.75 23.02
N ILE A 321 31.75 -4.46 21.71
CA ILE A 321 31.09 -5.28 20.66
C ILE A 321 32.07 -5.88 19.65
N LYS A 322 33.37 -5.89 19.96
CA LYS A 322 34.41 -6.39 19.03
C LYS A 322 34.14 -7.84 18.60
N GLY A 323 33.65 -8.67 19.52
CA GLY A 323 33.29 -10.06 19.24
C GLY A 323 32.13 -10.19 18.24
N GLU A 324 31.03 -9.45 18.46
CA GLU A 324 29.86 -9.45 17.57
C GLU A 324 30.21 -8.90 16.18
N ILE A 325 30.99 -7.79 16.12
CA ILE A 325 31.45 -7.23 14.85
C ILE A 325 32.24 -8.26 14.05
N GLU A 326 33.22 -8.94 14.66
CA GLU A 326 34.02 -9.95 13.96
C GLU A 326 33.19 -11.18 13.57
N GLN A 327 32.22 -11.59 14.39
CA GLN A 327 31.29 -12.66 14.05
C GLN A 327 30.43 -12.31 12.83
N VAL A 328 29.79 -11.14 12.84
CA VAL A 328 28.94 -10.66 11.75
C VAL A 328 29.76 -10.45 10.48
N LYS A 329 30.97 -9.90 10.60
CA LYS A 329 31.90 -9.73 9.48
C LYS A 329 32.28 -11.07 8.85
N LYS A 330 32.56 -12.10 9.65
CA LYS A 330 32.82 -13.47 9.14
C LYS A 330 31.59 -14.05 8.44
N LYS A 331 30.39 -13.90 9.02
CA LYS A 331 29.14 -14.35 8.38
C LYS A 331 28.93 -13.66 7.03
N LEU A 332 29.08 -12.33 6.98
CA LEU A 332 28.97 -11.56 5.75
C LEU A 332 29.97 -12.06 4.69
N LEU A 333 31.25 -12.20 5.05
CA LEU A 333 32.28 -12.71 4.13
C LEU A 333 31.94 -14.09 3.55
N ASN A 334 31.39 -14.99 4.37
CA ASN A 334 31.08 -16.36 3.95
C ASN A 334 29.77 -16.45 3.13
N LEU A 335 28.79 -15.59 3.41
CA LEU A 335 27.43 -15.73 2.90
C LEU A 335 27.08 -14.73 1.79
N THR A 336 27.88 -13.69 1.57
CA THR A 336 27.68 -12.76 0.45
C THR A 336 28.62 -13.09 -0.70
N GLU A 337 28.11 -13.74 -1.74
CA GLU A 337 28.86 -14.02 -2.98
C GLU A 337 29.25 -12.74 -3.73
N GLU A 338 28.42 -11.69 -3.64
CA GLU A 338 28.70 -10.38 -4.21
C GLU A 338 29.54 -9.51 -3.25
N ASN A 339 30.82 -9.33 -3.59
CA ASN A 339 31.75 -8.51 -2.82
C ASN A 339 31.29 -7.04 -2.66
N ARG A 340 30.41 -6.53 -3.55
CA ARG A 340 29.99 -5.12 -3.55
C ARG A 340 29.09 -4.73 -2.38
N PHE A 341 28.06 -5.52 -2.04
CA PHE A 341 27.15 -5.14 -0.95
C PHE A 341 27.86 -5.14 0.40
N PHE A 342 28.68 -6.16 0.64
CA PHE A 342 29.53 -6.26 1.81
C PHE A 342 30.55 -5.11 1.87
N THR A 343 31.29 -4.84 0.80
CA THR A 343 32.31 -3.76 0.79
C THR A 343 31.71 -2.37 1.02
N ASN A 344 30.46 -2.14 0.61
CA ASN A 344 29.80 -0.86 0.85
C ASN A 344 29.36 -0.68 2.31
N ILE A 345 28.88 -1.75 2.97
CA ILE A 345 28.42 -1.66 4.37
C ILE A 345 29.59 -1.73 5.37
N LEU A 346 30.69 -2.40 5.02
CA LEU A 346 31.81 -2.67 5.92
C LEU A 346 32.36 -1.42 6.64
N PRO A 347 32.53 -0.24 5.99
CA PRO A 347 32.98 0.98 6.68
C PRO A 347 32.01 1.50 7.74
N HIS A 348 30.76 1.05 7.71
CA HIS A 348 29.69 1.49 8.60
C HIS A 348 29.30 0.42 9.62
N LEU A 349 29.84 -0.81 9.51
CA LEU A 349 29.41 -1.97 10.29
C LEU A 349 29.44 -1.74 11.80
N GLN A 350 30.50 -1.11 12.33
CA GLN A 350 30.58 -0.79 13.76
C GLN A 350 29.41 0.10 14.22
N LYS A 351 29.04 1.11 13.41
CA LYS A 351 27.91 2.00 13.72
C LYS A 351 26.57 1.27 13.63
N VAL A 352 26.44 0.35 12.68
CA VAL A 352 25.24 -0.48 12.51
C VAL A 352 25.02 -1.37 13.74
N ILE A 353 26.05 -2.11 14.15
CA ILE A 353 25.97 -3.02 15.31
C ILE A 353 25.72 -2.23 16.60
N TYR A 354 26.40 -1.09 16.77
CA TYR A 354 26.14 -0.18 17.89
C TYR A 354 24.67 0.27 17.96
N LEU A 355 24.07 0.69 16.82
CA LEU A 355 22.67 1.08 16.77
C LEU A 355 21.74 -0.11 17.05
N LYS A 356 22.01 -1.28 16.48
CA LYS A 356 21.26 -2.50 16.72
C LYS A 356 21.21 -2.82 18.21
N ASP A 357 22.35 -2.88 18.88
CA ASP A 357 22.43 -3.18 20.31
C ASP A 357 21.63 -2.16 21.14
N LYS A 358 21.76 -0.86 20.86
CA LYS A 358 20.99 0.18 21.55
C LYS A 358 19.48 0.04 21.35
N ILE A 359 19.04 -0.37 20.16
CA ILE A 359 17.62 -0.63 19.88
C ILE A 359 17.15 -1.90 20.60
N GLU A 360 17.97 -2.95 20.66
CA GLU A 360 17.64 -4.22 21.33
C GLU A 360 17.41 -4.06 22.84
N GLN A 361 18.02 -3.03 23.46
CA GLN A 361 17.81 -2.67 24.86
C GLN A 361 16.43 -2.04 25.16
N ILE A 362 15.66 -1.64 24.14
CA ILE A 362 14.33 -1.05 24.33
C ILE A 362 13.36 -2.12 24.87
N HIS A 363 12.60 -1.82 25.92
CA HIS A 363 11.70 -2.80 26.54
C HIS A 363 10.41 -3.04 25.74
N ASP A 364 9.93 -2.03 25.02
CA ASP A 364 8.74 -2.16 24.19
C ASP A 364 9.07 -2.88 22.87
N ASP A 365 8.59 -4.13 22.73
CA ASP A 365 8.90 -4.96 21.56
C ASP A 365 8.35 -4.41 20.25
N LYS A 366 7.24 -3.66 20.30
CA LYS A 366 6.66 -3.05 19.10
C LYS A 366 7.52 -1.88 18.63
N ILE A 367 7.93 -0.99 19.54
CA ILE A 367 8.83 0.13 19.23
C ILE A 367 10.20 -0.39 18.80
N LYS A 368 10.74 -1.41 19.49
CA LYS A 368 11.98 -2.10 19.11
C LYS A 368 11.91 -2.63 17.68
N LYS A 369 10.86 -3.38 17.34
CA LYS A 369 10.65 -3.94 15.99
C LYS A 369 10.54 -2.84 14.94
N PHE A 370 9.80 -1.76 15.23
CA PHE A 370 9.72 -0.59 14.37
C PHE A 370 11.10 0.00 14.07
N LEU A 371 11.91 0.26 15.11
CA LEU A 371 13.24 0.86 14.95
C LEU A 371 14.26 -0.09 14.29
N LEU A 372 14.22 -1.39 14.58
CA LEU A 372 15.03 -2.40 13.89
C LEU A 372 14.69 -2.46 12.39
N LEU A 373 13.41 -2.32 12.03
CA LEU A 373 13.02 -2.25 10.63
C LEU A 373 13.56 -0.98 9.94
N LEU A 374 13.53 0.17 10.62
CA LEU A 374 14.12 1.40 10.07
C LEU A 374 15.64 1.29 9.91
N LEU A 375 16.30 0.60 10.84
CA LEU A 375 17.73 0.27 10.74
C LEU A 375 17.98 -0.64 9.54
N SER A 376 17.18 -1.70 9.38
CA SER A 376 17.20 -2.61 8.24
C SER A 376 17.18 -1.87 6.90
N GLN A 377 16.28 -0.90 6.77
CA GLN A 377 16.16 -0.10 5.54
C GLN A 377 17.43 0.71 5.26
N LYS A 378 18.06 1.28 6.29
CA LYS A 378 19.34 1.99 6.12
C LYS A 378 20.49 1.04 5.78
N ILE A 379 20.52 -0.16 6.35
CA ILE A 379 21.50 -1.20 5.99
C ILE A 379 21.38 -1.51 4.50
N VAL A 380 20.17 -1.75 3.99
CA VAL A 380 19.95 -2.00 2.55
C VAL A 380 20.42 -0.82 1.70
N GLU A 381 20.05 0.41 2.04
CA GLU A 381 20.44 1.61 1.28
C GLU A 381 21.95 1.86 1.22
N PHE A 382 22.68 1.56 2.30
CA PHE A 382 24.13 1.69 2.38
C PHE A 382 24.86 0.48 1.78
N SER A 383 24.23 -0.68 1.73
CA SER A 383 24.78 -1.87 1.07
C SER A 383 24.67 -1.74 -0.45
N GLU A 384 23.54 -1.27 -0.98
CA GLU A 384 23.31 -1.16 -2.43
C GLU A 384 24.21 -0.11 -3.11
N LYS A 385 24.49 1.00 -2.42
CA LYS A 385 25.28 2.11 -2.95
C LYS A 385 26.33 2.54 -1.95
N ARG A 386 27.58 2.66 -2.40
CA ARG A 386 28.67 3.22 -1.59
C ARG A 386 28.32 4.66 -1.20
N ARG A 387 28.27 4.90 0.11
CA ARG A 387 27.95 6.22 0.69
C ARG A 387 29.06 6.63 1.66
N SER A 388 29.48 7.89 1.59
CA SER A 388 30.42 8.50 2.52
C SER A 388 29.71 9.21 3.69
N ASN A 389 28.40 9.42 3.60
CA ASN A 389 27.60 10.06 4.64
C ASN A 389 27.66 9.28 5.97
N ASN A 390 27.47 10.00 7.07
CA ASN A 390 27.42 9.40 8.40
C ASN A 390 26.16 8.50 8.53
N PHE A 391 26.36 7.21 8.80
CA PHE A 391 25.28 6.22 8.93
C PHE A 391 24.29 6.56 10.05
N ILE A 392 24.78 6.96 11.22
CA ILE A 392 23.97 7.33 12.40
C ILE A 392 23.04 8.50 12.05
N LEU A 393 23.59 9.55 11.45
CA LEU A 393 22.80 10.70 11.01
C LEU A 393 21.77 10.33 9.95
N SER A 394 22.13 9.46 9.01
CA SER A 394 21.19 8.96 8.02
C SER A 394 20.06 8.14 8.65
N PHE A 395 20.35 7.35 9.69
CA PHE A 395 19.36 6.58 10.45
C PHE A 395 18.42 7.50 11.22
N GLN A 396 18.93 8.47 11.97
CA GLN A 396 18.10 9.38 12.75
C GLN A 396 17.21 10.27 11.88
N ASN A 397 17.72 10.78 10.75
CA ASN A 397 16.88 11.51 9.80
C ASN A 397 15.76 10.62 9.23
N TYR A 398 16.02 9.32 9.04
CA TYR A 398 15.01 8.38 8.56
C TYR A 398 13.96 8.05 9.64
N VAL A 399 14.39 7.85 10.87
CA VAL A 399 13.51 7.64 12.02
C VAL A 399 12.65 8.87 12.29
N GLU A 400 13.22 10.07 12.25
CA GLU A 400 12.46 11.33 12.33
C GLU A 400 11.41 11.40 11.23
N ASP A 401 11.79 11.16 9.97
CA ASP A 401 10.85 11.19 8.84
C ASP A 401 9.69 10.21 9.04
N ARG A 402 9.97 8.96 9.43
CA ARG A 402 8.94 7.93 9.65
C ARG A 402 8.09 8.18 10.88
N TYR A 403 8.68 8.65 11.97
CA TYR A 403 7.97 9.07 13.16
C TYR A 403 6.98 10.20 12.86
N LEU A 404 7.43 11.26 12.19
CA LEU A 404 6.57 12.40 11.85
C LEU A 404 5.45 12.03 10.87
N THR A 405 5.69 11.09 9.93
CA THR A 405 4.62 10.55 9.08
C THR A 405 3.59 9.80 9.91
N LEU A 406 4.03 8.89 10.79
CA LEU A 406 3.13 8.14 11.67
C LEU A 406 2.33 9.08 12.60
N TYR A 407 2.99 10.06 13.21
CA TYR A 407 2.35 11.07 14.06
C TYR A 407 1.24 11.81 13.30
N ALA A 408 1.56 12.36 12.13
CA ALA A 408 0.61 13.09 11.32
C ALA A 408 -0.56 12.21 10.84
N THR A 409 -0.31 10.96 10.49
CA THR A 409 -1.35 9.98 10.15
C THR A 409 -2.27 9.70 11.34
N LEU A 410 -1.72 9.41 12.51
CA LEU A 410 -2.52 9.10 13.71
C LEU A 410 -3.33 10.32 14.18
N LYS A 411 -2.73 11.52 14.14
CA LYS A 411 -3.44 12.77 14.46
C LYS A 411 -4.52 13.14 13.46
N LEU A 412 -4.28 12.88 12.17
CA LEU A 412 -5.34 13.03 11.16
C LEU A 412 -6.49 12.06 11.45
N ALA A 413 -6.20 10.78 11.71
CA ALA A 413 -7.22 9.79 12.03
C ALA A 413 -8.04 10.15 13.27
N GLU A 414 -7.39 10.63 14.33
CA GLU A 414 -8.03 11.15 15.55
C GLU A 414 -9.01 12.29 15.22
N LYS A 415 -8.58 13.31 14.45
CA LYS A 415 -9.42 14.45 14.05
C LYS A 415 -10.57 14.07 13.10
N LEU A 416 -10.43 12.96 12.38
CA LEU A 416 -11.46 12.41 11.50
C LEU A 416 -12.38 11.40 12.20
N ASN A 417 -12.14 11.09 13.48
CA ASN A 417 -12.81 10.01 14.22
C ASN A 417 -12.74 8.65 13.48
N ILE A 418 -11.63 8.39 12.79
CA ILE A 418 -11.36 7.13 12.09
C ILE A 418 -10.50 6.26 12.99
N LYS A 419 -11.03 5.09 13.35
CA LYS A 419 -10.28 4.08 14.07
C LYS A 419 -9.44 3.27 13.08
N LEU A 420 -8.14 3.53 13.04
CA LEU A 420 -7.18 2.81 12.19
C LEU A 420 -6.95 1.35 12.63
N THR A 421 -7.53 0.96 13.76
CA THR A 421 -7.45 -0.38 14.37
C THR A 421 -8.82 -1.07 14.39
N ASP A 422 -9.75 -0.66 13.53
CA ASP A 422 -11.08 -1.29 13.46
C ASP A 422 -11.03 -2.71 12.88
N GLY A 423 -9.98 -3.03 12.12
CA GLY A 423 -9.67 -4.39 11.70
C GLY A 423 -8.32 -4.84 12.27
N ASP A 424 -8.22 -6.12 12.59
CA ASP A 424 -6.99 -6.76 13.07
C ASP A 424 -6.17 -7.30 11.92
N VAL A 425 -4.84 -7.12 11.99
CA VAL A 425 -3.91 -7.75 11.03
C VAL A 425 -3.01 -8.76 11.75
N LYS A 426 -2.96 -9.97 11.20
CA LYS A 426 -2.07 -11.02 11.67
C LYS A 426 -1.16 -11.50 10.55
N ILE A 427 0.14 -11.43 10.76
CA ILE A 427 1.13 -12.00 9.83
C ILE A 427 1.65 -13.32 10.41
N ILE A 428 1.59 -14.38 9.62
CA ILE A 428 1.96 -15.74 10.03
C ILE A 428 3.17 -16.18 9.20
N LYS A 429 4.24 -16.58 9.88
CA LYS A 429 5.38 -17.21 9.22
C LYS A 429 5.03 -18.65 8.84
N ALA A 430 4.69 -18.88 7.58
CA ALA A 430 4.28 -20.20 7.11
C ALA A 430 4.42 -20.34 5.58
N ASP A 431 4.23 -21.56 5.11
CA ASP A 431 4.18 -21.90 3.69
C ASP A 431 2.72 -21.94 3.22
N SER A 432 2.39 -21.17 2.18
CA SER A 432 1.02 -21.07 1.65
C SER A 432 0.55 -22.31 0.89
N THR A 433 1.41 -23.30 0.67
CA THR A 433 1.01 -24.62 0.17
C THR A 433 0.40 -25.52 1.23
N LYS A 434 0.49 -25.14 2.51
CA LYS A 434 -0.08 -25.86 3.65
C LYS A 434 -0.49 -24.89 4.78
N MET A 435 -1.76 -24.53 4.81
CA MET A 435 -2.36 -23.56 5.72
C MET A 435 -3.26 -24.22 6.78
N ASP A 436 -2.84 -25.34 7.38
CA ASP A 436 -3.59 -26.09 8.41
C ASP A 436 -4.01 -25.24 9.63
N PHE A 437 -3.32 -24.12 9.87
CA PHE A 437 -3.66 -23.15 10.92
C PHE A 437 -4.90 -22.30 10.60
N LEU A 438 -5.41 -22.37 9.37
CA LEU A 438 -6.67 -21.77 8.94
C LEU A 438 -7.73 -22.85 8.78
N LYS A 439 -8.92 -22.58 9.33
CA LYS A 439 -10.09 -23.46 9.19
C LYS A 439 -10.62 -23.41 7.76
N GLU A 440 -11.34 -24.45 7.37
CA GLU A 440 -12.09 -24.43 6.11
C GLU A 440 -13.15 -23.33 6.15
N GLU A 441 -13.41 -22.70 5.01
CA GLU A 441 -14.44 -21.67 4.85
C GLU A 441 -14.41 -20.57 5.94
N SER A 442 -13.20 -20.14 6.34
CA SER A 442 -13.01 -19.11 7.37
C SER A 442 -12.64 -17.74 6.82
N ILE A 443 -12.35 -17.62 5.52
CA ILE A 443 -11.88 -16.39 4.86
C ILE A 443 -12.99 -15.83 3.96
N ASP A 444 -13.20 -14.51 4.01
CA ASP A 444 -14.23 -13.79 3.27
C ASP A 444 -13.74 -13.22 1.93
N GLY A 445 -12.43 -13.17 1.70
CA GLY A 445 -11.86 -12.82 0.41
C GLY A 445 -10.35 -13.06 0.38
N ILE A 446 -9.79 -13.30 -0.80
CA ILE A 446 -8.33 -13.47 -0.97
C ILE A 446 -7.82 -12.40 -1.93
N LEU A 447 -6.75 -11.71 -1.54
CA LEU A 447 -6.06 -10.74 -2.39
C LEU A 447 -4.56 -10.95 -2.32
N THR A 448 -3.93 -11.18 -3.47
CA THR A 448 -2.47 -11.40 -3.50
C THR A 448 -1.83 -11.08 -4.84
N SER A 449 -0.50 -10.99 -4.84
CA SER A 449 0.34 -11.12 -6.03
C SER A 449 1.38 -12.21 -5.76
N PRO A 450 1.19 -13.43 -6.30
CA PRO A 450 2.10 -14.53 -6.05
C PRO A 450 3.47 -14.28 -6.68
N PRO A 451 4.53 -14.99 -6.24
CA PRO A 451 5.81 -14.93 -6.90
C PRO A 451 5.68 -15.33 -8.37
N TYR A 452 6.39 -14.64 -9.25
CA TYR A 452 6.47 -15.00 -10.67
C TYR A 452 7.51 -16.10 -10.89
N PHE A 453 7.26 -17.00 -11.86
CA PHE A 453 8.06 -18.19 -12.20
C PHE A 453 9.54 -18.15 -11.80
N ASP A 454 10.33 -17.20 -12.34
CA ASP A 454 11.77 -17.05 -12.06
C ASP A 454 12.22 -15.58 -12.00
N ALA A 455 11.28 -14.65 -11.79
CA ALA A 455 11.51 -13.24 -12.11
C ALA A 455 12.20 -12.44 -11.00
N LEU A 456 12.03 -12.81 -9.73
CA LEU A 456 12.43 -11.98 -8.61
C LEU A 456 13.25 -12.75 -7.56
N ASP A 457 14.33 -12.10 -7.16
CA ASP A 457 15.16 -12.45 -6.02
C ASP A 457 14.76 -11.58 -4.82
N TYR A 458 13.99 -12.18 -3.89
CA TYR A 458 13.44 -11.54 -2.69
C TYR A 458 14.46 -11.44 -1.54
N ILE A 459 15.56 -12.20 -1.60
CA ILE A 459 16.58 -12.29 -0.55
C ILE A 459 17.76 -11.38 -0.86
N GLY A 460 18.26 -11.34 -2.10
CA GLY A 460 19.58 -10.79 -2.42
C GLY A 460 19.80 -9.34 -1.97
N ASN A 461 18.84 -8.44 -2.20
CA ASN A 461 18.98 -7.04 -1.74
C ASN A 461 18.92 -6.90 -0.21
N ASN A 462 18.30 -7.86 0.47
CA ASN A 462 18.12 -7.87 1.92
C ASN A 462 19.19 -8.71 2.62
N LYS A 463 20.04 -9.45 1.90
CA LYS A 463 20.97 -10.46 2.45
C LYS A 463 21.86 -9.90 3.57
N VAL A 464 22.43 -8.71 3.35
CA VAL A 464 23.24 -8.02 4.39
C VAL A 464 22.40 -7.70 5.63
N SER A 465 21.18 -7.22 5.45
CA SER A 465 20.29 -6.89 6.56
C SER A 465 19.83 -8.14 7.31
N ILE A 466 19.45 -9.21 6.58
CA ILE A 466 19.09 -10.53 7.11
C ILE A 466 20.20 -11.04 8.05
N ILE A 467 21.46 -11.01 7.60
CA ILE A 467 22.61 -11.47 8.39
C ILE A 467 22.82 -10.60 9.64
N ILE A 468 22.74 -9.27 9.51
CA ILE A 468 22.99 -8.35 10.63
C ILE A 468 21.88 -8.43 11.68
N LEU A 469 20.63 -8.62 11.27
CA LEU A 469 19.48 -8.74 12.16
C LEU A 469 19.31 -10.16 12.75
N GLY A 470 20.10 -11.13 12.29
CA GLY A 470 20.05 -12.51 12.80
C GLY A 470 18.92 -13.35 12.22
N PHE A 471 18.38 -13.00 11.06
CA PHE A 471 17.36 -13.78 10.34
C PHE A 471 18.00 -14.87 9.46
N ASP A 472 19.03 -15.55 9.97
CA ASP A 472 19.88 -16.46 9.19
C ASP A 472 19.08 -17.57 8.47
N ASP A 473 17.96 -18.01 9.04
CA ASP A 473 17.07 -19.00 8.43
C ASP A 473 16.49 -18.58 7.08
N ASP A 474 16.31 -17.27 6.85
CA ASP A 474 15.84 -16.74 5.57
C ASP A 474 16.85 -17.02 4.45
N LEU A 475 18.13 -17.23 4.78
CA LEU A 475 19.18 -17.56 3.81
C LEU A 475 19.07 -19.00 3.30
N ASN A 476 18.38 -19.89 4.01
CA ASN A 476 18.13 -21.27 3.56
C ASN A 476 17.22 -21.32 2.32
N PHE A 477 16.45 -20.25 2.09
CA PHE A 477 15.62 -20.12 0.89
C PHE A 477 16.43 -19.72 -0.34
N GLY A 478 17.71 -19.35 -0.18
CA GLY A 478 18.72 -19.10 -1.22
C GLY A 478 18.26 -18.30 -2.42
N SER A 479 17.53 -18.95 -3.32
CA SER A 479 16.66 -18.32 -4.32
C SER A 479 15.29 -18.99 -4.42
N THR A 480 14.30 -18.29 -4.99
CA THR A 480 12.99 -18.86 -5.35
C THR A 480 13.10 -20.17 -6.15
N LYS A 481 14.15 -20.34 -6.97
CA LYS A 481 14.40 -21.55 -7.76
C LYS A 481 14.75 -22.75 -6.90
N GLU A 482 15.60 -22.56 -5.89
CA GLU A 482 15.98 -23.61 -4.94
C GLU A 482 14.78 -24.03 -4.12
N TYR A 483 13.98 -23.06 -3.66
CA TYR A 483 12.74 -23.35 -2.95
C TYR A 483 11.79 -24.26 -3.75
N TYR A 484 11.65 -24.06 -5.06
CA TYR A 484 10.74 -24.88 -5.87
C TYR A 484 11.20 -26.33 -6.02
N THR A 485 12.49 -26.65 -5.84
CA THR A 485 12.99 -28.04 -6.00
C THR A 485 12.27 -29.05 -5.12
N LYS A 486 11.77 -28.63 -3.95
CA LYS A 486 11.00 -29.49 -3.05
C LYS A 486 9.70 -30.05 -3.65
N PHE A 487 9.19 -29.44 -4.71
CA PHE A 487 7.98 -29.89 -5.41
C PHE A 487 8.27 -30.79 -6.62
N GLN A 488 9.55 -31.11 -6.87
CA GLN A 488 9.94 -31.95 -8.00
C GLN A 488 9.25 -33.32 -7.97
N GLU A 489 9.21 -33.94 -6.79
CA GLU A 489 8.65 -35.28 -6.55
C GLU A 489 7.14 -35.27 -6.29
N CYS A 490 6.50 -34.09 -6.23
CA CYS A 490 5.05 -34.03 -6.07
C CYS A 490 4.36 -34.54 -7.35
N ASP A 491 3.57 -35.59 -7.21
CA ASP A 491 2.72 -36.11 -8.28
C ASP A 491 1.38 -35.36 -8.30
N LEU A 492 1.24 -34.44 -9.25
CA LEU A 492 0.09 -33.56 -9.40
C LEU A 492 -0.30 -33.43 -10.87
N ASN A 493 -1.59 -33.61 -11.15
CA ASN A 493 -2.15 -33.40 -12.48
C ASN A 493 -2.21 -31.91 -12.83
N LEU A 494 -1.32 -31.45 -13.71
CA LEU A 494 -1.32 -30.07 -14.21
C LEU A 494 -2.29 -29.92 -15.40
N PRO A 495 -2.96 -28.75 -15.55
CA PRO A 495 -3.85 -28.50 -16.68
C PRO A 495 -3.08 -28.44 -18.01
N GLU A 496 -3.81 -28.58 -19.12
CA GLU A 496 -3.19 -28.64 -20.46
C GLU A 496 -2.32 -27.43 -20.79
N SER A 497 -2.73 -26.21 -20.41
CA SER A 497 -1.94 -25.00 -20.62
C SER A 497 -0.60 -25.01 -19.89
N SER A 498 -0.56 -25.58 -18.68
CA SER A 498 0.68 -25.82 -17.91
C SER A 498 1.59 -26.82 -18.62
N LEU A 499 1.04 -27.96 -19.06
CA LEU A 499 1.79 -28.99 -19.78
C LEU A 499 2.35 -28.46 -21.12
N ASN A 500 1.55 -27.66 -21.84
CA ASN A 500 1.95 -27.02 -23.08
C ASN A 500 3.13 -26.05 -22.88
N LEU A 501 3.11 -25.25 -21.82
CA LEU A 501 4.23 -24.37 -21.44
C LEU A 501 5.51 -25.17 -21.12
N ILE A 502 5.39 -26.23 -20.33
CA ILE A 502 6.51 -27.10 -19.95
C ILE A 502 7.10 -27.76 -21.21
N ASN A 503 6.25 -28.30 -22.08
CA ASN A 503 6.66 -28.95 -23.33
C ASN A 503 7.32 -27.98 -24.30
N LEU A 504 6.81 -26.74 -24.40
CA LEU A 504 7.43 -25.68 -25.20
C LEU A 504 8.87 -25.42 -24.73
N LEU A 505 9.08 -25.30 -23.42
CA LEU A 505 10.42 -25.09 -22.83
C LEU A 505 11.35 -26.28 -23.06
N LYS A 506 10.87 -27.51 -22.85
CA LYS A 506 11.64 -28.74 -23.10
C LYS A 506 12.08 -28.84 -24.57
N LYS A 507 11.15 -28.65 -25.52
CA LYS A 507 11.43 -28.67 -26.97
C LYS A 507 12.40 -27.57 -27.42
N SER A 508 12.46 -26.47 -26.68
CA SER A 508 13.33 -25.34 -26.99
C SER A 508 14.72 -25.42 -26.33
N LYS A 509 15.16 -26.63 -25.97
CA LYS A 509 16.45 -26.89 -25.31
C LYS A 509 16.63 -26.12 -23.99
N ARG A 510 15.53 -25.88 -23.26
CA ARG A 510 15.53 -25.19 -21.95
C ARG A 510 15.09 -26.08 -20.79
N SER A 511 15.61 -27.30 -20.73
CA SER A 511 15.19 -28.31 -19.75
C SER A 511 15.27 -27.82 -18.30
N MET A 512 16.33 -27.11 -17.91
CA MET A 512 16.45 -26.56 -16.55
C MET A 512 15.34 -25.55 -16.23
N LYS A 513 15.01 -24.66 -17.18
CA LYS A 513 13.92 -23.70 -16.99
C LYS A 513 12.55 -24.39 -16.98
N ALA A 514 12.37 -25.43 -17.80
CA ALA A 514 11.16 -26.24 -17.77
C ALA A 514 10.94 -26.88 -16.39
N GLN A 515 12.00 -27.40 -15.77
CA GLN A 515 11.92 -27.99 -14.43
C GLN A 515 11.52 -26.95 -13.37
N ILE A 516 12.13 -25.76 -13.39
CA ILE A 516 11.79 -24.67 -12.47
C ILE A 516 10.32 -24.27 -12.62
N VAL A 517 9.84 -24.11 -13.86
CA VAL A 517 8.45 -23.75 -14.16
C VAL A 517 7.49 -24.86 -13.73
N GLU A 518 7.82 -26.12 -14.01
CA GLU A 518 7.02 -27.28 -13.59
C GLU A 518 6.86 -27.32 -12.06
N ASN A 519 7.96 -27.18 -11.33
CA ASN A 519 7.94 -27.17 -9.87
C ASN A 519 7.17 -25.97 -9.29
N TYR A 520 7.30 -24.79 -9.90
CA TYR A 520 6.50 -23.62 -9.54
C TYR A 520 5.01 -23.86 -9.74
N LEU A 521 4.60 -24.46 -10.86
CA LEU A 521 3.19 -24.75 -11.15
C LEU A 521 2.62 -25.76 -10.15
N LYS A 522 3.41 -26.76 -9.75
CA LYS A 522 3.05 -27.70 -8.67
C LYS A 522 2.84 -26.98 -7.34
N MET A 523 3.76 -26.09 -6.96
CA MET A 523 3.63 -25.24 -5.76
C MET A 523 2.35 -24.39 -5.79
N MET A 524 2.13 -23.66 -6.89
CA MET A 524 0.96 -22.81 -7.05
C MET A 524 -0.34 -23.60 -7.00
N LYS A 525 -0.37 -24.83 -7.55
CA LYS A 525 -1.55 -25.70 -7.50
C LYS A 525 -1.90 -26.08 -6.06
N LEU A 526 -0.91 -26.42 -5.24
CA LEU A 526 -1.11 -26.68 -3.81
C LEU A 526 -1.61 -25.44 -3.07
N SER A 527 -1.04 -24.27 -3.38
CA SER A 527 -1.51 -23.01 -2.80
C SER A 527 -2.95 -22.66 -3.21
N PHE A 528 -3.33 -22.87 -4.48
CA PHE A 528 -4.71 -22.73 -4.94
C PHE A 528 -5.65 -23.67 -4.19
N ARG A 529 -5.25 -24.92 -3.96
CA ARG A 529 -6.05 -25.88 -3.17
C ARG A 529 -6.34 -25.36 -1.77
N GLU A 530 -5.32 -24.86 -1.09
CA GLU A 530 -5.47 -24.31 0.26
C GLU A 530 -6.31 -23.03 0.24
N CYS A 531 -6.12 -22.15 -0.75
CA CYS A 531 -6.97 -20.97 -0.96
C CYS A 531 -8.43 -21.34 -1.17
N TYR A 532 -8.71 -22.37 -1.98
CA TYR A 532 -10.07 -22.88 -2.22
C TYR A 532 -10.67 -23.43 -0.93
N ARG A 533 -9.90 -24.22 -0.15
CA ARG A 533 -10.34 -24.79 1.12
C ARG A 533 -10.75 -23.72 2.14
N VAL A 534 -9.94 -22.68 2.33
CA VAL A 534 -10.15 -21.66 3.37
C VAL A 534 -11.14 -20.56 2.96
N LEU A 535 -11.34 -20.30 1.67
CA LEU A 535 -12.30 -19.30 1.19
C LEU A 535 -13.73 -19.79 1.42
N LYS A 536 -14.63 -18.91 1.87
CA LYS A 536 -16.07 -19.18 1.96
C LYS A 536 -16.70 -19.28 0.57
N LYS A 537 -17.84 -19.98 0.48
CA LYS A 537 -18.62 -20.11 -0.77
C LYS A 537 -19.04 -18.73 -1.27
N GLU A 538 -19.12 -18.56 -2.60
CA GLU A 538 -19.57 -17.34 -3.28
C GLU A 538 -18.66 -16.11 -3.08
N LYS A 539 -17.63 -16.20 -2.24
CA LYS A 539 -16.63 -15.14 -2.04
C LYS A 539 -15.54 -15.18 -3.12
N PHE A 540 -14.78 -14.09 -3.20
CA PHE A 540 -13.87 -13.82 -4.31
C PHE A 540 -12.39 -13.98 -3.93
N TYR A 541 -11.59 -14.32 -4.93
CA TYR A 541 -10.14 -14.30 -4.90
C TYR A 541 -9.62 -13.43 -6.05
N ALA A 542 -9.06 -12.26 -5.72
CA ALA A 542 -8.34 -11.40 -6.65
C ALA A 542 -6.83 -11.71 -6.66
N MET A 543 -6.30 -12.09 -7.81
CA MET A 543 -4.88 -12.39 -8.00
C MET A 543 -4.26 -11.43 -9.03
N VAL A 544 -3.26 -10.64 -8.63
CA VAL A 544 -2.52 -9.74 -9.51
C VAL A 544 -1.31 -10.45 -10.10
N VAL A 545 -1.29 -10.62 -11.42
CA VAL A 545 -0.24 -11.33 -12.14
C VAL A 545 0.17 -10.65 -13.43
N SER A 546 1.46 -10.72 -13.76
CA SER A 546 1.97 -10.41 -15.09
C SER A 546 1.18 -11.14 -16.16
N LYS A 547 0.62 -10.38 -17.10
CA LYS A 547 -0.11 -10.95 -18.22
C LYS A 547 0.82 -11.78 -19.10
N TYR A 548 2.03 -11.29 -19.33
CA TYR A 548 2.98 -11.90 -20.24
C TYR A 548 4.39 -11.98 -19.70
N HIS A 549 5.02 -13.14 -19.90
CA HIS A 549 6.47 -13.28 -19.84
C HIS A 549 7.05 -13.39 -21.24
N THR A 550 8.04 -12.55 -21.52
CA THR A 550 8.79 -12.58 -22.77
C THR A 550 10.10 -13.35 -22.58
N TRP A 551 10.30 -14.42 -23.36
CA TRP A 551 11.56 -15.16 -23.41
C TRP A 551 12.09 -15.26 -24.84
N ILE A 552 13.40 -15.17 -25.03
CA ILE A 552 14.02 -15.35 -26.35
C ILE A 552 14.14 -16.84 -26.62
N ILE A 553 13.21 -17.48 -27.31
CA ILE A 553 13.21 -18.92 -27.62
C ILE A 553 13.73 -19.15 -29.03
N ASN A 554 14.78 -19.95 -29.19
CA ASN A 554 15.43 -20.24 -30.49
C ASN A 554 15.77 -18.97 -31.30
N GLY A 555 16.30 -17.94 -30.64
CA GLY A 555 16.67 -16.67 -31.27
C GLY A 555 15.48 -15.75 -31.63
N LYS A 556 14.24 -16.13 -31.30
CA LYS A 556 13.04 -15.31 -31.49
C LYS A 556 12.41 -14.93 -30.16
N GLU A 557 11.86 -13.74 -30.07
CA GLU A 557 11.07 -13.33 -28.92
C GLU A 557 9.75 -14.12 -28.89
N GLN A 558 9.50 -14.87 -27.81
CA GLN A 558 8.26 -15.59 -27.60
C GLN A 558 7.56 -15.04 -26.36
N ARG A 559 6.30 -14.66 -26.54
CA ARG A 559 5.43 -14.11 -25.51
C ARG A 559 4.53 -15.21 -24.97
N ILE A 560 4.58 -15.42 -23.65
CA ILE A 560 3.83 -16.47 -22.96
C ILE A 560 2.79 -15.81 -22.07
N GLU A 561 1.53 -16.12 -22.31
CA GLU A 561 0.40 -15.60 -21.55
C GLU A 561 0.30 -16.31 -20.19
N THR A 562 0.97 -15.74 -19.20
CA THR A 562 1.16 -16.34 -17.87
C THR A 562 -0.11 -16.30 -17.05
N SER A 563 -0.88 -15.21 -17.17
CA SER A 563 -2.17 -15.06 -16.52
C SER A 563 -3.12 -16.20 -16.90
N LYS A 564 -3.17 -16.60 -18.18
CA LYS A 564 -3.96 -17.75 -18.63
C LYS A 564 -3.54 -19.06 -17.98
N VAL A 565 -2.23 -19.33 -17.89
CA VAL A 565 -1.73 -20.57 -17.26
C VAL A 565 -2.13 -20.64 -15.79
N LEU A 566 -2.05 -19.51 -15.06
CA LEU A 566 -2.47 -19.45 -13.65
C LEU A 566 -3.99 -19.49 -13.49
N ALA A 567 -4.74 -18.90 -14.41
CA ALA A 567 -6.20 -19.00 -14.46
C ALA A 567 -6.67 -20.46 -14.59
N ASP A 568 -6.12 -21.19 -15.56
CA ASP A 568 -6.44 -22.61 -15.76
C ASP A 568 -6.04 -23.47 -14.55
N LEU A 569 -4.96 -23.09 -13.85
CA LEU A 569 -4.51 -23.76 -12.64
C LEU A 569 -5.51 -23.57 -11.49
N GLY A 570 -5.98 -22.35 -11.26
CA GLY A 570 -7.03 -22.06 -10.28
C GLY A 570 -8.33 -22.79 -10.60
N ILE A 571 -8.75 -22.78 -11.88
CA ILE A 571 -9.93 -23.53 -12.36
C ILE A 571 -9.78 -25.02 -12.07
N SER A 572 -8.58 -25.59 -12.26
CA SER A 572 -8.32 -27.01 -11.99
C SER A 572 -8.44 -27.41 -10.51
N GLU A 573 -8.45 -26.46 -9.57
CA GLU A 573 -8.69 -26.69 -8.13
C GLU A 573 -10.11 -26.29 -7.69
N GLY A 574 -11.00 -25.97 -8.64
CA GLY A 574 -12.44 -25.76 -8.37
C GLY A 574 -12.93 -24.32 -8.45
N PHE A 575 -12.04 -23.34 -8.61
CA PHE A 575 -12.45 -21.94 -8.79
C PHE A 575 -13.17 -21.69 -10.12
N LYS A 576 -14.08 -20.72 -10.14
CA LYS A 576 -14.64 -20.13 -11.36
C LYS A 576 -13.95 -18.80 -11.64
N LEU A 577 -13.47 -18.59 -12.85
CA LEU A 577 -12.93 -17.30 -13.25
C LEU A 577 -14.09 -16.35 -13.60
N ALA A 578 -14.40 -15.40 -12.72
CA ALA A 578 -15.51 -14.47 -12.87
C ALA A 578 -15.17 -13.30 -13.80
N ARG A 579 -13.95 -12.76 -13.70
CA ARG A 579 -13.51 -11.60 -14.51
C ARG A 579 -11.99 -11.56 -14.65
N ILE A 580 -11.51 -10.99 -15.75
CA ILE A 580 -10.11 -10.56 -15.91
C ILE A 580 -10.12 -9.03 -16.10
N ILE A 581 -9.36 -8.32 -15.29
CA ILE A 581 -9.18 -6.86 -15.42
C ILE A 581 -7.74 -6.59 -15.83
N GLN A 582 -7.53 -5.86 -16.92
CA GLN A 582 -6.21 -5.46 -17.36
C GLN A 582 -5.77 -4.17 -16.67
N HIS A 583 -4.52 -4.13 -16.25
CA HIS A 583 -3.88 -2.97 -15.64
C HIS A 583 -2.52 -2.71 -16.32
N GLY A 584 -2.36 -1.54 -16.92
CA GLY A 584 -1.05 -1.09 -17.41
C GLY A 584 -0.15 -0.66 -16.26
N LEU A 585 1.13 -1.01 -16.34
CA LEU A 585 2.14 -0.53 -15.40
C LEU A 585 2.64 0.84 -15.83
N SER A 586 2.80 1.74 -14.86
CA SER A 586 3.30 3.09 -15.10
C SER A 586 4.66 3.10 -15.80
N LYS A 587 4.97 4.16 -16.56
CA LYS A 587 6.27 4.32 -17.24
C LYS A 587 7.48 4.24 -16.29
N ALA A 588 7.30 4.44 -14.98
CA ALA A 588 8.37 4.40 -13.97
C ALA A 588 8.71 2.98 -13.49
N ASP A 589 7.81 2.02 -13.68
CA ASP A 589 7.98 0.60 -13.31
C ASP A 589 8.30 -0.29 -14.52
N LYS A 590 8.69 0.32 -15.65
CA LYS A 590 9.08 -0.36 -16.90
C LYS A 590 10.31 -1.24 -16.72
N GLY A 591 10.07 -2.47 -16.25
CA GLY A 591 10.95 -3.62 -16.33
C GLY A 591 10.62 -4.51 -17.53
N LYS A 592 10.67 -5.84 -17.33
CA LYS A 592 10.31 -6.86 -18.34
C LYS A 592 8.79 -7.13 -18.46
N ILE A 593 7.98 -6.51 -17.61
CA ILE A 593 6.53 -6.70 -17.55
C ILE A 593 5.88 -5.38 -17.97
N ASN A 594 5.03 -5.42 -19.00
CA ASN A 594 4.41 -4.23 -19.57
C ASN A 594 2.91 -4.12 -19.24
N VAL A 595 2.28 -5.22 -18.81
CA VAL A 595 0.84 -5.33 -18.53
C VAL A 595 0.63 -6.39 -17.45
N GLU A 596 -0.20 -6.10 -16.46
CA GLU A 596 -0.70 -7.04 -15.46
C GLU A 596 -2.18 -7.36 -15.73
N ASP A 597 -2.56 -8.60 -15.45
CA ASP A 597 -3.94 -9.03 -15.34
C ASP A 597 -4.26 -9.22 -13.86
N ILE A 598 -5.44 -8.76 -13.46
CA ILE A 598 -6.07 -9.10 -12.19
C ILE A 598 -7.10 -10.19 -12.51
N LEU A 599 -6.81 -11.41 -12.07
CA LEU A 599 -7.71 -12.55 -12.19
C LEU A 599 -8.65 -12.53 -10.99
N LEU A 600 -9.95 -12.37 -11.24
CA LEU A 600 -10.97 -12.43 -10.20
C LEU A 600 -11.66 -13.80 -10.28
N PHE A 601 -11.34 -14.66 -9.32
CA PHE A 601 -11.97 -15.96 -9.13
C PHE A 601 -13.11 -15.89 -8.11
N GLN A 602 -14.04 -16.83 -8.20
CA GLN A 602 -15.09 -17.08 -7.22
C GLN A 602 -15.07 -18.56 -6.82
N LYS A 603 -15.30 -18.85 -5.53
CA LYS A 603 -15.47 -20.22 -5.02
C LYS A 603 -16.88 -20.74 -5.29
#